data_AF-A0A941BPI1-F1
#
_entry.id   AF-A0A941BPI1-F1
#
_cell.length_a   1.000
_cell.length_b   1.000
_cell.length_c   1.000
_cell.angle_alpha   90.00
_cell.angle_beta   90.00
_cell.angle_gamma   90.00
#
_symmetry.space_group_name_H-M   'P 1'
#
loop_
_entity.id
_entity.type
_entity.pdbx_description
1 polymer ?
#
loop_
_entity_poly.entity_id
_entity_poly.type
_entity_poly.pdbx_seq_one_letter_code
_entity_poly.pdbx_strand_id
1 'polypeptide(L)'
;MIFAENNGLVLADVFVEAQWQQLKAWQEVVAHSRMKNVTHVVMPSPEHLHQIPVLAEIMRDEVEREIGGQLWLVEPFEATAPKSQEAGRE
;
A
#
# COMPACT_ATOMS: atom_id res chain seq x y z
N MET A 1 1.49 -7.36 7.75
CA MET A 1 1.82 -7.10 9.17
C MET A 1 3.33 -7.14 9.41
N ILE A 2 4.03 -8.17 8.90
CA ILE A 2 5.50 -8.34 9.02
C ILE A 2 6.30 -7.06 8.71
N PHE A 3 5.99 -6.36 7.62
CA PHE A 3 6.71 -5.14 7.24
C PHE A 3 6.62 -4.03 8.30
N ALA A 4 5.44 -3.79 8.88
CA ALA A 4 5.26 -2.74 9.89
C ALA A 4 6.03 -3.07 11.16
N GLU A 5 5.95 -4.33 11.62
CA GLU A 5 6.68 -4.82 12.80
C GLU A 5 8.19 -4.68 12.63
N ASN A 6 8.72 -5.08 11.47
CA ASN A 6 10.16 -5.00 11.16
C ASN A 6 10.70 -3.56 11.15
N ASN A 7 9.83 -2.56 10.96
CA ASN A 7 10.19 -1.14 10.90
C ASN A 7 9.72 -0.35 12.14
N GLY A 8 9.22 -1.03 13.19
CA GLY A 8 8.75 -0.37 14.41
C GLY A 8 7.52 0.52 14.19
N LEU A 9 6.72 0.24 13.15
CA LEU A 9 5.51 0.98 12.83
C LEU A 9 4.28 0.29 13.44
N VAL A 10 3.31 1.11 13.84
CA VAL A 10 1.98 0.66 14.27
C VAL A 10 0.98 0.95 13.16
N LEU A 11 0.18 -0.05 12.79
CA LEU A 11 -0.84 0.10 11.76
C LEU A 11 -1.97 1.02 12.25
N ALA A 12 -2.17 2.14 11.55
CA ALA A 12 -3.23 3.10 11.87
C ALA A 12 -4.56 2.77 11.19
N ASP A 13 -4.52 2.38 9.91
CA ASP A 13 -5.70 2.04 9.10
C ASP A 13 -5.31 1.30 7.82
N VAL A 14 -6.30 0.72 7.12
CA VAL A 14 -6.12 0.03 5.83
C VAL A 14 -7.16 0.54 4.83
N PHE A 15 -6.69 1.03 3.69
CA PHE A 15 -7.53 1.49 2.59
C PHE A 15 -7.51 0.45 1.47
N VAL A 16 -8.68 0.06 0.99
CA VAL A 16 -8.83 -0.87 -0.14
C VAL A 16 -9.50 -0.14 -1.29
N GLU A 17 -8.83 -0.10 -2.44
CA GLU A 17 -9.41 0.45 -3.65
C GLU A 17 -10.51 -0.46 -4.20
N ALA A 18 -11.74 0.05 -4.26
CA ALA A 18 -12.73 -0.48 -5.19
C ALA A 18 -12.38 -0.03 -6.62
N GLN A 19 -12.59 -0.90 -7.61
CA GLN A 19 -12.23 -0.62 -9.01
C GLN A 19 -12.70 0.77 -9.47
N TRP A 20 -11.82 1.48 -10.19
CA TRP A 20 -12.05 2.82 -10.76
C TRP A 20 -12.28 3.96 -9.75
N GLN A 21 -11.96 3.77 -8.46
CA GLN A 21 -12.02 4.82 -7.43
C GLN A 21 -10.62 5.25 -6.92
N GLN A 22 -9.58 5.04 -7.74
CA GLN A 22 -8.17 5.26 -7.38
C GLN A 22 -7.92 6.65 -6.77
N LEU A 23 -8.38 7.70 -7.45
CA LEU A 23 -8.24 9.07 -6.96
C LEU A 23 -8.96 9.32 -5.62
N LYS A 24 -10.11 8.66 -5.38
CA LYS A 24 -10.84 8.81 -4.11
C LYS A 24 -10.13 8.12 -2.96
N ALA A 25 -9.61 6.91 -3.18
CA ALA A 25 -8.81 6.23 -2.18
C ALA A 25 -7.60 7.08 -1.76
N TRP A 26 -6.98 7.81 -2.69
CA TRP A 26 -5.88 8.73 -2.36
C TRP A 26 -6.31 9.94 -1.56
N GLN A 27 -7.42 10.57 -1.92
CA GLN A 27 -7.95 11.69 -1.14
C GLN A 27 -8.27 11.27 0.31
N GLU A 28 -8.79 10.05 0.49
CA GLU A 28 -9.06 9.49 1.82
C GLU A 28 -7.76 9.23 2.58
N VAL A 29 -6.74 8.63 1.96
CA VAL A 29 -5.43 8.43 2.58
C VAL A 29 -4.82 9.75 3.04
N VAL A 30 -4.79 10.78 2.18
CA VAL A 30 -4.22 12.08 2.54
C VAL A 30 -5.00 12.75 3.67
N ALA A 31 -6.33 12.76 3.58
CA ALA A 31 -7.17 13.34 4.62
C ALA A 31 -6.96 12.64 5.97
N HIS A 32 -6.91 11.30 5.94
CA HIS A 32 -6.72 10.49 7.12
C HIS A 32 -5.33 10.66 7.74
N SER A 33 -4.29 10.71 6.91
CA SER A 33 -2.92 10.96 7.34
C SER A 33 -2.79 12.28 8.08
N ARG A 34 -3.43 13.33 7.58
CA ARG A 34 -3.48 14.65 8.25
C ARG A 34 -4.22 14.60 9.58
N MET A 35 -5.37 13.92 9.62
CA MET A 35 -6.19 13.85 10.84
C MET A 35 -5.52 13.02 11.95
N LYS A 36 -4.87 11.91 11.61
CA LYS A 36 -4.26 10.99 12.57
C LYS A 36 -2.75 11.20 12.75
N ASN A 37 -2.16 12.21 12.11
CA ASN A 37 -0.72 12.47 12.11
C ASN A 37 0.10 11.25 11.65
N VAL A 38 -0.36 10.58 10.60
CA VAL A 38 0.33 9.43 9.99
C VAL A 38 1.23 9.95 8.86
N THR A 39 2.53 9.70 8.99
CA THR A 39 3.55 10.16 8.03
C THR A 39 4.15 9.03 7.21
N HIS A 40 3.73 7.78 7.43
CA HIS A 40 4.22 6.62 6.71
C HIS A 40 3.04 5.88 6.06
N VAL A 41 3.02 5.84 4.73
CA VAL A 41 1.99 5.15 3.95
C VAL A 41 2.66 3.98 3.23
N VAL A 42 2.06 2.79 3.31
CA VAL A 42 2.57 1.59 2.64
C VAL A 42 1.63 1.22 1.49
N MET A 43 2.21 0.89 0.35
CA MET A 43 1.49 0.55 -0.88
C MET A 43 2.14 -0.67 -1.56
N PRO A 44 1.35 -1.59 -2.14
CA PRO A 44 1.91 -2.82 -2.69
C PRO A 44 2.49 -2.69 -4.11
N SER A 45 2.08 -1.67 -4.87
CA SER A 45 2.54 -1.44 -6.25
C SER A 45 2.36 0.04 -6.64
N PRO A 46 3.27 0.63 -7.43
CA PRO A 46 3.10 1.99 -7.96
C PRO A 46 1.91 2.14 -8.93
N GLU A 47 1.37 1.02 -9.43
CA GLU A 47 0.17 1.02 -10.31
C GLU A 47 -1.09 1.54 -9.60
N HIS A 48 -1.07 1.50 -8.27
CA HIS A 48 -2.06 2.15 -7.42
C HIS A 48 -1.95 3.67 -7.47
N LEU A 49 -0.82 4.26 -7.83
CA LEU A 49 -0.74 5.71 -8.11
C LEU A 49 -1.17 6.01 -9.55
N HIS A 50 -0.53 5.36 -10.51
CA HIS A 50 -0.88 5.49 -11.93
C HIS A 50 -0.33 4.31 -12.74
N GLN A 51 -1.00 3.97 -13.84
CA GLN A 51 -0.55 2.95 -14.80
C GLN A 51 0.65 3.39 -15.68
N ILE A 52 1.05 4.66 -15.59
CA ILE A 52 2.13 5.24 -16.40
C ILE A 52 3.26 5.55 -15.42
N PRO A 53 4.44 4.91 -15.53
CA PRO A 53 5.48 4.98 -14.50
C PRO A 53 5.89 6.40 -14.11
N VAL A 54 6.13 7.28 -15.09
CA VAL A 54 6.51 8.67 -14.82
C VAL A 54 5.41 9.45 -14.09
N LEU A 55 4.13 9.14 -14.36
CA LEU A 55 3.03 9.78 -13.64
C LEU A 55 2.87 9.20 -12.24
N ALA A 56 3.15 7.91 -12.05
CA ALA A 56 3.16 7.29 -10.72
C ALA A 56 4.25 7.91 -9.83
N GLU A 57 5.44 8.19 -10.38
CA GLU A 57 6.51 8.90 -9.67
C GLU A 57 6.09 10.32 -9.28
N ILE A 58 5.55 11.10 -10.23
CA ILE A 58 5.06 12.46 -9.95
C ILE A 58 3.97 12.44 -8.86
N MET A 59 3.03 11.49 -8.95
CA MET A 59 1.96 11.34 -7.95
C MET A 59 2.51 10.88 -6.59
N ARG A 60 3.56 10.07 -6.56
CA ARG A 60 4.24 9.69 -5.31
C ARG A 60 4.81 10.92 -4.62
N ASP A 61 5.57 11.74 -5.34
CA ASP A 61 6.19 12.95 -4.80
C ASP A 61 5.13 13.93 -4.27
N GLU A 62 4.02 14.05 -4.99
CA GLU A 62 2.85 14.82 -4.56
C GLU A 62 2.28 14.30 -3.24
N VAL A 63 2.06 12.99 -3.14
CA VAL A 63 1.51 12.36 -1.93
C VAL A 63 2.46 12.52 -0.75
N GLU A 64 3.75 12.25 -0.93
CA GLU A 64 4.77 12.42 0.11
C GLU A 64 4.80 13.86 0.64
N ARG A 65 4.65 14.85 -0.25
CA ARG A 65 4.53 16.26 0.13
C ARG A 65 3.24 16.54 0.90
N GLU A 66 2.09 16.05 0.43
CA GLU A 66 0.78 16.34 1.02
C GLU A 66 0.60 15.71 2.40
N ILE A 67 1.20 14.53 2.66
CA ILE A 67 1.22 13.88 3.97
C ILE A 67 2.37 14.37 4.87
N GLY A 68 3.35 15.07 4.30
CA GLY A 68 4.56 15.49 5.02
C GLY A 68 5.41 14.32 5.50
N GLY A 69 5.56 13.28 4.65
CA GLY A 69 6.06 11.98 5.06
C GLY A 69 6.55 11.12 3.90
N GLN A 70 6.54 9.81 4.08
CA GLN A 70 7.08 8.86 3.10
C GLN A 70 6.03 7.85 2.65
N LEU A 71 6.03 7.58 1.34
CA LEU A 71 5.28 6.49 0.74
C LEU A 71 6.24 5.35 0.42
N TRP A 72 5.95 4.18 0.97
CA TRP A 72 6.77 2.99 0.85
C TRP A 72 6.09 1.98 -0.07
N LEU A 73 6.79 1.63 -1.14
CA LEU A 73 6.41 0.52 -2.01
C LEU A 73 6.96 -0.77 -1.41
N VAL A 74 6.08 -1.71 -1.07
CA VAL A 74 6.44 -2.98 -0.45
C VAL A 74 5.90 -4.09 -1.31
N GLU A 75 6.79 -4.93 -1.85
CA GLU A 75 6.35 -6.10 -2.61
C GLU A 75 5.41 -6.95 -1.76
N PRO A 76 4.24 -7.36 -2.31
CA PRO A 76 3.35 -8.24 -1.59
C PRO A 76 4.10 -9.54 -1.28
N PHE A 77 4.10 -9.92 0.00
CA PHE A 77 4.62 -11.22 0.40
C PHE A 77 3.76 -12.29 -0.29
N GLU A 78 4.33 -12.99 -1.27
CA GLU A 78 3.72 -14.22 -1.78
C GLU A 78 3.65 -15.19 -0.61
N ALA A 79 2.46 -15.31 -0.01
CA ALA A 79 2.16 -16.42 0.87
C ALA A 79 2.28 -17.66 0.00
N THR A 80 3.42 -18.35 0.11
CA THR A 80 3.62 -19.66 -0.51
C THR A 80 2.56 -20.57 0.09
N ALA A 81 1.46 -20.74 -0.63
CA ALA A 81 0.45 -21.71 -0.25
C ALA A 81 1.16 -23.07 -0.14
N PRO A 82 0.96 -23.83 0.95
CA PRO A 82 1.54 -25.15 1.04
C PRO A 82 1.05 -25.94 -0.18
N LYS A 83 2.00 -26.45 -0.99
CA LYS A 83 1.68 -27.41 -2.06
C LYS A 83 0.87 -28.50 -1.39
N SER A 84 -0.41 -28.60 -1.74
CA SER A 84 -1.20 -29.76 -1.37
C SER A 84 -0.50 -30.95 -2.03
N GLN A 85 0.26 -31.71 -1.24
CA GLN A 85 0.64 -33.05 -1.63
C GLN A 85 -0.67 -33.80 -1.82
N GLU A 86 -1.07 -34.01 -3.07
CA GLU A 86 -1.99 -35.08 -3.43
C GLU A 86 -1.35 -36.40 -2.97
N ALA A 87 -1.61 -36.73 -1.71
CA ALA A 87 -1.37 -38.02 -1.14
C ALA A 87 -2.68 -38.80 -1.27
N GLY A 88 -2.70 -39.71 -2.25
CA GLY A 88 -3.35 -41.00 -2.06
C GLY A 88 -4.52 -41.33 -2.96
N ARG A 89 -4.30 -42.44 -3.71
CA ARG A 89 -5.25 -43.49 -4.12
C ARG A 89 -6.38 -43.02 -5.06
N GLU A 90 -6.59 -43.69 -6.19
CA GLU A 90 -6.95 -45.11 -6.31
C GLU A 90 -6.26 -45.84 -7.47
#